data_AF-D7B7Q0-F1
#
_entry.id   AF-D7B7Q0-F1
#
_cell.length_a   1.000
_cell.length_b   1.000
_cell.length_c   1.000
_cell.angle_alpha   90.00
_cell.angle_beta   90.00
_cell.angle_gamma   90.00
#
_symmetry.space_group_name_H-M   'P 1'
#
loop_
_entity.id
_entity.type
_entity.pdbx_description
1 polymer ?
#
loop_
_entity_poly.entity_id
_entity_poly.type
_entity_poly.pdbx_seq_one_letter_code
_entity_poly.pdbx_strand_id
1 'polypeptide(L)'
;MTAWDIDPPEIGTVLVNTLSHLGEEGGSEGLFGDMTTIEERVTTLSTHINSAPIGVALGEFAEHYFGLMGDMLSLTGNAVTQTSEATTAYVTGNEEMALEAQRNAGVVPDPPPPPAPGGNAELV
;
A
#
# COMPACT_ATOMS: atom_id res chain seq x y z
N MET A 1 19.66 17.70 -4.78
CA MET A 1 18.98 16.57 -5.45
C MET A 1 17.62 17.08 -5.87
N THR A 2 17.26 16.93 -7.14
CA THR A 2 15.90 17.25 -7.61
C THR A 2 14.91 16.44 -6.80
N ALA A 3 13.90 17.09 -6.24
CA ALA A 3 12.96 16.47 -5.31
C ALA A 3 12.38 15.18 -5.93
N TRP A 4 12.35 14.10 -5.15
CA TRP A 4 11.65 12.89 -5.53
C TRP A 4 10.15 13.21 -5.53
N ASP A 5 9.39 12.68 -6.50
CA ASP A 5 7.93 12.89 -6.53
C ASP A 5 7.20 12.31 -5.30
N ILE A 6 7.87 11.44 -4.53
CA ILE A 6 7.38 10.89 -3.26
C ILE A 6 8.47 10.95 -2.18
N ASP A 7 8.05 11.06 -0.91
CA ASP A 7 8.90 11.00 0.29
C ASP A 7 8.71 9.63 0.98
N PRO A 8 9.63 8.65 0.80
CA PRO A 8 9.49 7.31 1.39
C PRO A 8 9.44 7.30 2.93
N PRO A 9 10.28 8.07 3.66
CA PRO A 9 10.14 8.24 5.11
C PRO A 9 8.75 8.73 5.56
N GLU A 10 8.18 9.73 4.88
CA GLU A 10 6.87 10.25 5.22
C GLU A 10 5.76 9.20 4.98
N ILE A 11 5.83 8.48 3.85
CA ILE A 11 4.92 7.37 3.56
C ILE A 11 4.98 6.31 4.68
N GLY A 12 6.18 5.93 5.13
CA GLY A 12 6.35 4.99 6.22
C GLY A 12 5.62 5.43 7.50
N THR A 13 5.66 6.73 7.81
CA THR A 13 4.95 7.31 8.95
C THR A 13 3.44 7.21 8.80
N VAL A 14 2.90 7.51 7.61
CA VAL A 14 1.47 7.39 7.32
C VAL A 14 1.00 5.94 7.44
N LEU A 15 1.79 4.98 6.95
CA LEU A 15 1.47 3.55 7.05
C LEU A 15 1.43 3.06 8.50
N VAL A 16 2.39 3.47 9.33
CA VAL A 16 2.40 3.14 10.77
C VAL A 16 1.20 3.76 11.48
N ASN A 17 0.87 5.02 11.19
CA ASN A 17 -0.31 5.68 11.76
C ASN A 17 -1.62 5.01 11.31
N THR A 18 -1.66 4.49 10.07
CA THR A 18 -2.84 3.76 9.58
C THR A 18 -2.99 2.43 10.31
N LEU A 19 -1.89 1.70 10.53
CA LEU A 19 -1.89 0.46 11.30
C LEU A 19 -2.27 0.69 12.76
N SER A 20 -1.88 1.81 13.38
CA SER A 20 -2.21 2.07 14.79
C SER A 20 -3.72 2.22 15.03
N HIS A 21 -4.50 2.62 14.02
CA HIS A 21 -5.97 2.63 14.10
C HIS A 21 -6.57 1.21 14.21
N LEU A 22 -5.90 0.18 13.70
CA LEU A 22 -6.34 -1.20 13.89
C LEU A 22 -6.18 -1.64 15.36
N GLY A 23 -5.19 -1.09 16.05
CA GLY A 23 -4.78 -1.54 17.38
C GLY A 23 -3.91 -2.80 17.32
N GLU A 24 -3.58 -3.33 18.49
CA GLU A 24 -2.84 -4.59 18.63
C GLU A 24 -3.79 -5.74 18.96
N GLU A 25 -3.52 -6.93 18.42
CA GLU A 25 -4.27 -8.13 18.75
C GLU A 25 -4.13 -8.45 20.25
N GLY A 26 -5.26 -8.50 20.97
CA GLY A 26 -5.28 -8.63 22.44
C GLY A 26 -5.12 -7.30 23.21
N GLY A 27 -5.03 -6.17 22.51
CA GLY A 27 -5.09 -4.83 23.08
C GLY A 27 -6.52 -4.35 23.34
N SER A 28 -6.67 -3.28 24.13
CA SER A 28 -7.96 -2.66 24.45
C SER A 28 -8.29 -1.43 23.60
N GLU A 29 -7.43 -1.08 22.64
CA GLU A 29 -7.56 0.11 21.80
C GLU A 29 -7.68 -0.26 20.32
N GLY A 30 -8.10 0.70 19.50
CA GLY A 30 -8.29 0.51 18.06
C GLY A 30 -9.43 -0.46 17.73
N LEU A 31 -9.49 -0.84 16.46
CA LEU A 31 -10.53 -1.72 15.93
C LEU A 31 -10.58 -3.09 16.66
N PHE A 32 -9.43 -3.68 17.01
CA PHE A 32 -9.40 -4.94 17.77
C PHE A 32 -10.02 -4.82 19.17
N GLY A 33 -9.76 -3.73 19.88
CA GLY A 33 -10.37 -3.44 21.18
C GLY A 33 -11.88 -3.25 21.07
N ASP A 34 -12.34 -2.54 20.03
CA ASP A 34 -13.76 -2.33 19.76
C ASP A 34 -14.47 -3.64 19.41
N MET A 35 -13.85 -4.52 18.61
CA MET A 35 -14.36 -5.85 18.29
C MET A 35 -14.57 -6.70 19.55
N THR A 36 -13.56 -6.74 20.43
CA THR A 36 -13.62 -7.47 21.71
C THR A 36 -14.76 -6.92 22.59
N THR A 37 -14.86 -5.60 22.67
CA THR A 37 -15.91 -4.92 23.45
C THR A 37 -17.30 -5.26 22.92
N ILE A 38 -17.49 -5.31 21.61
CA ILE A 38 -18.76 -5.68 20.99
C ILE A 38 -19.08 -7.16 21.29
N GLU A 39 -18.11 -8.06 21.17
CA GLU A 39 -18.27 -9.49 21.46
C GLU A 39 -18.75 -9.73 22.90
N GLU A 40 -18.07 -9.13 23.86
CA GLU A 40 -18.41 -9.22 25.28
C GLU A 40 -19.83 -8.70 25.55
N ARG A 41 -20.19 -7.56 24.95
CA ARG A 41 -21.52 -6.94 25.13
C ARG A 41 -22.61 -7.78 24.49
N VAL A 42 -22.42 -8.27 23.27
CA VAL A 42 -23.37 -9.16 22.57
C VAL A 42 -23.57 -10.44 23.38
N THR A 43 -22.50 -11.05 23.87
CA THR A 43 -22.57 -12.28 24.66
C THR A 43 -23.30 -12.05 25.99
N THR A 44 -22.96 -10.95 26.68
CA THR A 44 -23.62 -10.56 27.93
C THR A 44 -25.11 -10.30 27.73
N LEU A 45 -25.48 -9.56 26.68
CA LEU A 45 -26.89 -9.33 26.36
C LEU A 45 -27.60 -10.64 26.03
N SER A 46 -27.01 -11.50 25.22
CA SER A 46 -27.59 -12.79 24.81
C SER A 46 -27.92 -13.69 25.99
N THR A 47 -27.14 -13.64 27.08
CA THR A 47 -27.39 -14.44 28.30
C THR A 47 -28.49 -13.87 29.19
N HIS A 48 -28.86 -12.59 29.04
CA HIS A 48 -29.86 -11.91 29.87
C HIS A 48 -31.18 -11.63 29.13
N ILE A 49 -31.22 -11.81 27.81
CA ILE A 49 -32.41 -11.59 27.00
C ILE A 49 -33.42 -12.72 27.21
N ASN A 50 -34.64 -12.36 27.62
CA ASN A 50 -35.79 -13.26 27.69
C ASN A 50 -36.82 -12.95 26.58
N SER A 51 -36.32 -12.78 25.34
CA SER A 51 -37.13 -12.43 24.17
C SER A 51 -36.50 -13.00 22.91
N ALA A 52 -37.15 -14.00 22.30
CA ALA A 52 -36.64 -14.65 21.10
C ALA A 52 -36.41 -13.69 19.91
N PRO A 53 -37.31 -12.72 19.62
CA PRO A 53 -37.06 -11.75 18.56
C PRO A 53 -35.82 -10.87 18.80
N ILE A 54 -35.57 -10.48 20.07
CA ILE A 54 -34.39 -9.68 20.42
C ILE A 54 -33.12 -10.53 20.28
N GLY A 55 -33.18 -11.82 20.66
CA GLY A 55 -32.06 -12.75 20.46
C GLY A 55 -31.68 -12.92 18.99
N VAL A 56 -32.66 -13.07 18.09
CA VAL A 56 -32.41 -13.14 16.64
C VAL A 56 -31.79 -11.86 16.12
N ALA A 57 -32.36 -10.70 16.45
CA ALA A 57 -31.84 -9.41 16.02
C ALA A 57 -30.41 -9.16 16.52
N LEU A 58 -30.08 -9.60 17.73
CA LEU A 58 -28.74 -9.48 18.28
C LEU A 58 -27.73 -10.39 17.57
N GLY A 59 -28.16 -11.60 17.17
CA GLY A 59 -27.36 -12.50 16.35
C GLY A 59 -27.04 -11.92 14.97
N GLU A 60 -28.06 -11.38 14.28
CA GLU A 60 -27.90 -10.73 12.98
C GLU A 60 -27.01 -9.48 13.07
N PHE A 61 -27.17 -8.69 14.14
CA PHE A 61 -26.29 -7.56 14.43
C PHE A 61 -24.83 -8.02 14.57
N ALA A 62 -24.58 -9.04 15.39
CA ALA A 62 -23.23 -9.55 15.60
C ALA A 62 -22.61 -10.05 14.29
N GLU A 63 -23.32 -10.92 13.56
CA GLU A 63 -22.84 -11.47 12.29
C GLU A 63 -22.47 -10.37 11.29
N HIS A 64 -23.35 -9.38 11.10
CA HIS A 64 -23.13 -8.30 10.15
C HIS A 64 -21.91 -7.46 10.51
N TYR A 65 -21.81 -7.00 11.76
CA TYR A 65 -20.74 -6.11 12.16
C TYR A 65 -19.38 -6.83 12.30
N PHE A 66 -19.35 -8.08 12.76
CA PHE A 66 -18.11 -8.86 12.76
C PHE A 66 -17.60 -9.12 11.35
N GLY A 67 -18.49 -9.38 10.39
CA GLY A 67 -18.12 -9.47 8.97
C GLY A 67 -17.50 -8.16 8.45
N LEU A 68 -18.17 -7.04 8.66
CA LEU A 68 -17.68 -5.72 8.23
C LEU A 68 -16.33 -5.35 8.88
N MET A 69 -16.16 -5.58 10.17
CA MET A 69 -14.91 -5.29 10.87
C MET A 69 -13.77 -6.20 10.36
N GLY A 70 -14.05 -7.47 10.08
CA GLY A 70 -13.10 -8.39 9.46
C GLY A 70 -12.66 -7.93 8.05
N ASP A 71 -13.60 -7.46 7.24
CA ASP A 71 -13.30 -6.90 5.92
C ASP A 71 -12.44 -5.63 6.03
N MET A 72 -12.73 -4.75 6.99
CA MET A 72 -11.93 -3.54 7.25
C MET A 72 -10.49 -3.88 7.67
N LEU A 73 -10.31 -4.88 8.53
CA LEU A 73 -8.98 -5.37 8.92
C LEU A 73 -8.21 -5.89 7.71
N SER A 74 -8.86 -6.74 6.90
CA SER A 74 -8.23 -7.33 5.71
C SER A 74 -7.85 -6.26 4.68
N LEU A 75 -8.78 -5.34 4.39
CA LEU A 75 -8.55 -4.26 3.44
C LEU A 75 -7.41 -3.33 3.89
N THR A 76 -7.41 -2.95 5.16
CA THR A 76 -6.38 -2.05 5.72
C THR A 76 -5.01 -2.72 5.70
N GLY A 77 -4.91 -3.97 6.16
CA GLY A 77 -3.67 -4.74 6.12
C GLY A 77 -3.12 -4.87 4.70
N ASN A 78 -3.98 -5.25 3.74
CA ASN A 78 -3.61 -5.36 2.34
C ASN A 78 -3.13 -4.03 1.74
N ALA A 79 -3.85 -2.93 2.02
CA ALA A 79 -3.48 -1.61 1.52
C ALA A 79 -2.12 -1.16 2.05
N VAL A 80 -1.84 -1.40 3.34
CA VAL A 80 -0.56 -1.05 3.95
C VAL A 80 0.59 -1.84 3.33
N THR A 81 0.44 -3.16 3.20
CA THR A 81 1.45 -4.02 2.57
C THR A 81 1.73 -3.61 1.13
N GLN A 82 0.69 -3.44 0.31
CA GLN A 82 0.85 -3.08 -1.11
C GLN A 82 1.45 -1.68 -1.28
N THR A 83 1.12 -0.73 -0.40
CA THR A 83 1.71 0.62 -0.45
C THR A 83 3.19 0.59 -0.08
N SER A 84 3.58 -0.23 0.90
CA SER A 84 4.98 -0.44 1.28
C SER A 84 5.79 -1.07 0.13
N GLU A 85 5.22 -2.09 -0.52
CA GLU A 85 5.83 -2.75 -1.68
C GLU A 85 5.98 -1.79 -2.86
N ALA A 86 4.94 -1.02 -3.18
CA ALA A 86 4.97 -0.03 -4.26
C ALA A 86 6.02 1.07 -4.00
N THR A 87 6.14 1.53 -2.75
CA THR A 87 7.14 2.52 -2.35
C THR A 87 8.55 1.95 -2.51
N THR A 88 8.76 0.70 -2.09
CA THR A 88 10.04 0.01 -2.26
C THR A 88 10.40 -0.13 -3.73
N ALA A 89 9.46 -0.60 -4.57
CA ALA A 89 9.66 -0.74 -6.01
C ALA A 89 10.02 0.60 -6.69
N TYR A 90 9.38 1.69 -6.28
CA TYR A 90 9.69 3.03 -6.78
C TYR A 90 11.12 3.46 -6.43
N VAL A 91 11.54 3.28 -5.18
CA VAL A 91 12.90 3.61 -4.72
C VAL A 91 13.94 2.79 -5.48
N THR A 92 13.74 1.47 -5.57
CA THR A 92 14.67 0.57 -6.27
C THR A 92 14.77 0.90 -7.76
N GLY A 93 13.65 1.16 -8.44
CA GLY A 93 13.66 1.52 -9.85
C GLY A 93 14.43 2.83 -10.12
N ASN A 94 14.33 3.81 -9.23
CA ASN A 94 15.11 5.04 -9.32
C ASN A 94 16.61 4.81 -9.12
N GLU A 95 16.99 3.94 -8.17
CA GLU A 95 18.38 3.56 -7.96
C GLU A 95 18.96 2.84 -9.19
N GLU A 96 18.19 1.95 -9.82
CA GLU A 96 18.58 1.26 -11.05
C GLU A 96 18.78 2.24 -12.23
N MET A 97 17.83 3.15 -12.46
CA MET A 97 17.96 4.17 -13.50
C MET A 97 19.15 5.10 -13.24
N ALA A 98 19.41 5.47 -11.97
CA ALA A 98 20.56 6.27 -11.61
C ALA A 98 21.89 5.53 -11.84
N LEU A 99 21.96 4.23 -11.53
CA LEU A 99 23.12 3.39 -11.80
C LEU A 99 23.37 3.22 -13.30
N GLU A 100 22.33 3.03 -14.10
CA GLU A 100 22.44 2.94 -15.55
C GLU A 100 22.90 4.26 -16.18
N ALA A 101 22.35 5.38 -15.73
CA ALA A 101 22.81 6.71 -16.15
C ALA A 101 24.28 6.94 -15.79
N GLN A 102 24.73 6.51 -14.61
CA GLN A 102 26.15 6.56 -14.23
C GLN A 102 27.03 5.66 -15.09
N ARG A 103 26.56 4.46 -15.45
CA ARG A 103 27.30 3.54 -16.35
C ARG A 103 27.45 4.11 -17.76
N ASN A 104 26.43 4.78 -18.26
CA ASN A 104 26.41 5.36 -19.60
C ASN A 104 27.00 6.79 -19.64
N ALA A 105 27.31 7.39 -18.49
CA ALA A 105 27.91 8.71 -18.40
C ALA A 105 29.32 8.70 -19.02
N GLY A 106 29.54 9.55 -20.03
CA GLY A 106 30.82 9.66 -20.73
C GLY A 106 30.99 8.73 -21.93
N VAL A 107 29.99 7.92 -22.26
CA VAL A 107 29.94 7.20 -23.54
C VAL A 107 29.63 8.22 -24.64
N VAL A 108 30.65 8.58 -25.43
CA VAL A 108 30.48 9.43 -26.63
C VAL A 108 30.03 8.51 -27.77
N PRO A 109 28.86 8.77 -28.41
CA PRO A 109 28.44 8.03 -29.59
C PRO A 109 29.48 8.20 -30.71
N ASP A 110 29.80 7.12 -31.42
CA ASP A 110 30.70 7.21 -32.57
C ASP A 110 30.18 8.24 -33.58
N PRO A 111 31.06 9.07 -34.16
CA PRO A 111 30.65 10.04 -35.16
C PRO A 111 30.00 9.33 -36.34
N PRO A 112 28.93 9.90 -36.93
CA PRO A 112 28.29 9.32 -38.09
C PRO A 112 29.33 9.11 -39.21
N PRO A 113 29.21 8.00 -39.98
CA PRO A 113 30.17 7.69 -41.02
C PRO A 113 30.27 8.86 -42.01
N PRO A 114 31.47 9.22 -42.47
CA PRO A 114 31.65 10.33 -43.40
C PRO A 114 30.80 10.09 -44.66
N PRO A 115 30.20 11.14 -45.24
CA PRO A 115 29.44 11.00 -46.47
C PRO A 115 30.31 10.35 -47.54
N ALA A 116 29.75 9.35 -48.24
CA ALA A 116 30.44 8.66 -49.32
C ALA A 116 31.00 9.71 -50.30
N PRO A 117 32.25 9.55 -50.80
CA PRO A 117 32.82 10.47 -51.78
C PRO A 117 31.87 10.52 -52.98
N GLY A 118 31.15 11.62 -53.12
CA GLY A 118 30.25 11.86 -54.24
C GLY A 118 31.09 11.80 -55.51
N GLY A 119 30.87 10.75 -56.29
CA GLY A 119 31.50 10.54 -57.58
C GLY A 119 31.31 11.78 -58.45
N ASN A 120 32.42 12.22 -59.02
CA ASN A 120 32.56 13.29 -59.98
C ASN A 120 31.35 13.33 -60.93
N ALA A 121 30.58 14.42 -60.87
CA ALA A 121 29.59 14.71 -61.89
C ALA A 121 30.32 14.88 -63.23
N GLU A 122 30.15 13.90 -64.13
CA GLU A 122 30.59 14.01 -65.51
C GLU A 122 29.88 15.19 -66.18
N LEU A 123 30.70 16.04 -66.80
CA LEU A 123 30.30 17.09 -67.72
C LEU A 123 29.64 16.46 -68.96
N VAL A 124 28.33 16.72 -69.17
CA VAL A 124 27.69 16.70 -70.49
C VAL A 124 26.65 17.81 -70.57
#